data_AF-A0A132GSS2-F1
#
_entry.id   AF-A0A132GSS2-F1
#
_cell.length_a   1.000
_cell.length_b   1.000
_cell.length_c   1.000
_cell.angle_alpha   90.00
_cell.angle_beta   90.00
_cell.angle_gamma   90.00
#
_symmetry.space_group_name_H-M   'P 1'
#
loop_
_entity.id
_entity.type
_entity.pdbx_description
1 polymer ?
#
loop_
_entity_poly.entity_id
_entity_poly.type
_entity_poly.pdbx_seq_one_letter_code
_entity_poly.pdbx_strand_id
1 'polypeptide(L)'
;MATTRAISRTITAKTRQLQFVWRHKMMENNGQTTDGKNVEILDAGLFNRQGNAPDFFNAKLRINRTLWVGNVSVMENASDWYLYNMDKDKSYDNVILAMVGNADNDIRDSKDKATSIRLEA
;
A
#
# COMPACT_ATOMS: atom_id res chain seq x y z
N MET A 1 -24.68 -18.14 -15.96
CA MET A 1 -24.09 -17.21 -14.98
C MET A 1 -22.88 -17.88 -14.37
N ALA A 2 -21.67 -17.43 -14.68
CA ALA A 2 -20.47 -17.90 -14.01
C ALA A 2 -20.30 -17.10 -12.71
N THR A 3 -20.38 -17.78 -11.57
CA THR A 3 -20.15 -17.19 -10.26
C THR A 3 -18.65 -16.90 -10.15
N THR A 4 -18.25 -15.64 -10.33
CA THR A 4 -16.87 -15.19 -10.06
C THR A 4 -16.59 -15.38 -8.57
N ARG A 5 -15.85 -16.42 -8.21
CA ARG A 5 -15.38 -16.63 -6.85
C ARG A 5 -14.35 -15.52 -6.57
N ALA A 6 -14.64 -14.63 -5.62
CA ALA A 6 -13.71 -13.59 -5.22
C ALA A 6 -12.40 -14.24 -4.74
N ILE A 7 -11.30 -13.97 -5.43
CA ILE A 7 -9.96 -14.40 -5.00
C ILE A 7 -9.63 -13.54 -3.78
N SER A 8 -9.70 -14.11 -2.58
CA SER A 8 -9.31 -13.42 -1.36
C SER A 8 -7.80 -13.40 -1.22
N ARG A 9 -7.26 -12.24 -0.83
CA ARG A 9 -5.84 -12.02 -0.61
C ARG A 9 -5.32 -12.90 0.53
N THR A 10 -4.30 -13.70 0.26
CA THR A 10 -3.58 -14.44 1.30
C THR A 10 -2.44 -13.59 1.86
N ILE A 11 -2.50 -13.21 3.14
CA ILE A 11 -1.46 -12.41 3.79
C ILE A 11 -0.27 -13.31 4.18
N THR A 12 0.89 -13.07 3.57
CA THR A 12 2.15 -13.80 3.82
C THR A 12 2.85 -13.34 5.11
N ALA A 13 3.78 -14.15 5.61
CA ALA A 13 4.63 -13.76 6.74
C ALA A 13 5.43 -12.48 6.44
N LYS A 14 5.91 -12.33 5.20
CA LYS A 14 6.63 -11.13 4.73
C LYS A 14 5.73 -9.90 4.73
N THR A 15 4.50 -10.03 4.26
CA THR A 15 3.49 -8.95 4.34
C THR A 15 3.29 -8.50 5.79
N ARG A 16 3.18 -9.43 6.74
CA ARG A 16 3.03 -9.08 8.18
C ARG A 16 4.23 -8.35 8.75
N GLN A 17 5.45 -8.72 8.33
CA GLN A 17 6.66 -8.01 8.73
C GLN A 17 6.67 -6.58 8.20
N LEU A 18 6.31 -6.37 6.93
CA LEU A 18 6.21 -5.03 6.36
C LEU A 18 5.12 -4.19 7.06
N GLN A 19 3.95 -4.78 7.35
CA GLN A 19 2.90 -4.12 8.15
C GLN A 19 3.41 -3.71 9.53
N PHE A 20 4.25 -4.54 10.17
CA PHE A 20 4.86 -4.22 11.46
C PHE A 20 5.82 -3.03 11.33
N VAL A 21 6.72 -3.05 10.35
CA VAL A 21 7.64 -1.94 10.06
C VAL A 21 6.87 -0.63 9.85
N TRP A 22 5.82 -0.67 9.03
CA TRP A 22 4.94 0.48 8.79
C TRP A 22 4.28 0.98 10.09
N ARG A 23 3.59 0.08 10.81
CA ARG A 23 2.81 0.39 12.01
C ARG A 23 3.67 1.06 13.09
N HIS A 24 4.91 0.62 13.22
CA HIS A 24 5.86 1.13 14.20
C HIS A 24 6.77 2.23 13.67
N LYS A 25 6.55 2.69 12.41
CA LYS A 25 7.33 3.73 11.74
C LYS A 25 8.85 3.44 11.74
N MET A 26 9.23 2.18 11.64
CA MET A 26 10.62 1.71 11.74
C MET A 26 11.39 1.83 10.41
N MET A 27 11.12 2.86 9.61
CA MET A 27 11.81 3.05 8.33
C MET A 27 13.02 3.95 8.54
N GLU A 28 14.21 3.46 8.19
CA GLU A 28 15.43 4.25 8.27
C GLU A 28 15.35 5.45 7.32
N ASN A 29 15.80 6.61 7.79
CA ASN A 29 16.00 7.85 7.00
C ASN A 29 14.78 8.45 6.28
N ASN A 30 13.54 8.13 6.67
CA ASN A 30 12.32 8.51 5.94
C ASN A 30 12.34 7.93 4.51
N GLY A 31 11.57 6.87 4.27
CA GLY A 31 11.64 6.09 3.02
C GLY A 31 11.48 6.91 1.74
N GLN A 32 11.84 6.33 0.59
CA GLN A 32 11.70 6.97 -0.72
C GLN A 32 10.73 6.21 -1.62
N THR A 33 9.98 6.94 -2.43
CA THR A 33 9.17 6.37 -3.51
C THR A 33 10.08 5.74 -4.59
N THR A 34 9.51 4.90 -5.47
CA THR A 34 10.22 4.34 -6.64
C THR A 34 10.77 5.41 -7.58
N ASP A 35 10.16 6.60 -7.61
CA ASP A 35 10.57 7.78 -8.38
C ASP A 35 11.39 8.80 -7.56
N GLY A 36 11.92 8.42 -6.40
CA GLY A 36 12.92 9.19 -5.65
C GLY A 36 12.39 10.35 -4.80
N LYS A 37 11.08 10.38 -4.51
CA LYS A 37 10.48 11.38 -3.60
C LYS A 37 10.61 10.91 -2.16
N ASN A 38 11.01 11.82 -1.27
CA ASN A 38 11.14 11.53 0.15
C ASN A 38 9.75 11.40 0.82
N VAL A 39 9.61 10.43 1.72
CA VAL A 39 8.37 10.10 2.42
C VAL A 39 8.62 10.07 3.92
N GLU A 40 7.96 10.98 4.62
CA GLU A 40 7.95 11.04 6.07
C GLU A 40 6.60 10.59 6.61
N ILE A 41 6.63 9.62 7.54
CA ILE A 41 5.44 9.05 8.15
C ILE A 41 5.04 9.88 9.38
N LEU A 42 4.16 10.86 9.19
CA LEU A 42 3.65 11.69 10.30
C LEU A 42 2.68 10.89 11.18
N ASP A 43 1.82 10.09 10.55
CA ASP A 43 0.89 9.16 11.19
C ASP A 43 0.78 7.89 10.34
N ALA A 44 0.99 6.73 10.96
CA ALA A 44 0.90 5.45 10.26
C ALA A 44 -0.55 5.06 9.93
N GLY A 45 -1.52 5.72 10.55
CA GLY A 45 -2.94 5.43 10.41
C GLY A 45 -3.41 4.27 11.30
N LEU A 46 -4.69 3.93 11.14
CA LEU A 46 -5.36 2.88 11.90
C LEU A 46 -5.20 1.54 11.19
N PHE A 47 -4.54 0.58 11.85
CA PHE A 47 -4.35 -0.76 11.30
C PHE A 47 -5.68 -1.49 11.11
N ASN A 48 -5.93 -1.95 9.90
CA ASN A 48 -7.08 -2.75 9.52
C ASN A 48 -6.72 -4.24 9.57
N ARG A 49 -7.56 -5.04 10.24
CA ARG A 49 -7.39 -6.50 10.33
C ARG A 49 -8.16 -7.26 9.25
N GLN A 50 -8.96 -6.57 8.44
CA GLN A 50 -9.74 -7.17 7.37
C GLN A 50 -8.90 -7.31 6.09
N GLY A 51 -8.90 -8.51 5.48
CA GLY A 51 -8.03 -8.81 4.33
C GLY A 51 -8.47 -8.23 2.98
N ASN A 52 -9.69 -7.67 2.88
CA ASN A 52 -10.27 -7.16 1.63
C ASN A 52 -10.44 -5.64 1.63
N ALA A 53 -9.51 -4.93 2.26
CA ALA A 53 -9.48 -3.47 2.30
C ALA A 53 -8.03 -3.02 2.54
N PRO A 54 -7.72 -1.72 2.38
CA PRO A 54 -6.39 -1.20 2.70
C PRO A 54 -5.94 -1.56 4.11
N ASP A 55 -4.64 -1.81 4.27
CA ASP A 55 -4.03 -2.30 5.51
C ASP A 55 -4.03 -1.24 6.62
N PHE A 56 -3.97 0.04 6.27
CA PHE A 56 -4.05 1.16 7.22
C PHE A 56 -4.97 2.27 6.70
N PHE A 57 -5.87 2.76 7.55
CA PHE A 57 -6.77 3.87 7.23
C PHE A 57 -6.25 5.20 7.79
N ASN A 58 -6.46 6.29 7.04
CA ASN A 58 -6.21 7.66 7.48
C ASN A 58 -4.77 7.95 7.95
N ALA A 59 -3.79 7.32 7.29
CA ALA A 59 -2.39 7.69 7.44
C ALA A 59 -2.15 9.14 6.99
N LYS A 60 -1.13 9.77 7.56
CA LYS A 60 -0.69 11.12 7.21
C LYS A 60 0.78 11.08 6.82
N LEU A 61 1.06 11.42 5.57
CA LEU A 61 2.39 11.34 5.00
C LEU A 61 2.80 12.70 4.46
N ARG A 62 4.07 13.06 4.64
CA ARG A 62 4.67 14.14 3.87
C ARG A 62 5.48 13.53 2.75
N ILE A 63 5.04 13.74 1.52
CA ILE A 63 5.76 13.30 0.32
C ILE A 63 6.32 14.55 -0.35
N ASN A 64 7.64 14.71 -0.31
CA ASN A 64 8.33 15.97 -0.57
C ASN A 64 7.74 17.14 0.24
N ARG A 65 7.03 18.07 -0.41
CA ARG A 65 6.42 19.25 0.22
C ARG A 65 4.91 19.14 0.42
N THR A 66 4.32 18.02 0.00
CA THR A 66 2.87 17.83 0.00
C THR A 66 2.46 16.94 1.17
N LEU A 67 1.48 17.40 1.94
CA LEU A 67 0.79 16.58 2.93
C LEU A 67 -0.27 15.74 2.25
N TRP A 68 -0.19 14.42 2.43
CA TRP A 68 -1.17 13.46 1.96
C TRP A 68 -1.91 12.85 3.16
N VAL A 69 -3.22 12.67 3.01
CA VAL A 69 -4.07 11.99 3.97
C VAL A 69 -4.87 10.93 3.21
N GLY A 70 -4.80 9.68 3.66
CA GLY A 70 -5.47 8.58 3.00
C GLY A 70 -5.01 7.23 3.53
N ASN A 71 -5.17 6.20 2.72
CA ASN A 71 -4.93 4.82 3.11
C ASN A 71 -3.55 4.34 2.67
N VAL A 72 -3.05 3.31 3.34
CA VAL A 72 -1.83 2.61 2.96
C VAL A 72 -2.12 1.14 2.79
N SER A 73 -1.69 0.58 1.67
CA SER A 73 -1.71 -0.85 1.42
C SER A 73 -0.28 -1.38 1.48
N VAL A 74 -0.10 -2.56 2.06
CA VAL A 74 1.21 -3.17 2.28
C VAL A 74 1.18 -4.57 1.70
N MET A 75 2.07 -4.93 0.79
CA MET A 75 2.12 -6.26 0.17
C MET A 75 3.54 -6.72 -0.14
N GLU A 76 3.70 -7.99 -0.51
CA GLU A 76 5.00 -8.53 -0.87
C GLU A 76 5.41 -8.12 -2.27
N ASN A 77 4.59 -8.38 -3.29
CA ASN A 77 4.84 -7.97 -4.67
C ASN A 77 3.82 -6.92 -5.11
N ALA A 78 4.25 -5.91 -5.87
CA ALA A 78 3.35 -4.93 -6.44
C ALA A 78 2.36 -5.55 -7.43
N SER A 79 2.77 -6.60 -8.15
CA SER A 79 1.91 -7.38 -9.05
C SER A 79 0.72 -8.04 -8.37
N ASP A 80 0.77 -8.28 -7.05
CA ASP A 80 -0.37 -8.79 -6.27
C ASP A 80 -1.59 -7.87 -6.32
N TRP A 81 -1.36 -6.56 -6.55
CA TRP A 81 -2.43 -5.57 -6.70
C TRP A 81 -3.47 -5.99 -7.75
N TYR A 82 -3.01 -6.47 -8.91
CA TYR A 82 -3.86 -6.91 -10.01
C TYR A 82 -4.37 -8.34 -9.83
N LEU A 83 -3.55 -9.22 -9.24
CA LEU A 83 -3.94 -10.60 -8.96
C LEU A 83 -5.19 -10.65 -8.08
N TYR A 84 -5.30 -9.74 -7.12
CA TYR A 84 -6.43 -9.64 -6.20
C TYR A 84 -7.47 -8.57 -6.57
N ASN A 85 -7.40 -8.03 -7.80
CA ASN A 85 -8.32 -7.04 -8.36
C ASN A 85 -8.47 -5.74 -7.53
N MET A 86 -7.41 -5.33 -6.81
CA MET A 86 -7.42 -4.06 -6.08
C MET A 86 -7.44 -2.86 -7.04
N ASP A 87 -6.96 -3.05 -8.27
CA ASP A 87 -7.06 -2.08 -9.37
C ASP A 87 -8.50 -1.78 -9.79
N LYS A 88 -9.48 -2.64 -9.45
CA LYS A 88 -10.89 -2.46 -9.80
C LYS A 88 -11.77 -2.15 -8.60
N ASP A 89 -11.21 -2.25 -7.40
CA ASP A 89 -11.95 -2.09 -6.15
C ASP A 89 -11.83 -0.66 -5.64
N LYS A 90 -12.96 0.04 -5.62
CA LYS A 90 -13.06 1.45 -5.20
C LYS A 90 -12.65 1.70 -3.75
N SER A 91 -12.60 0.66 -2.90
CA SER A 91 -12.08 0.81 -1.53
C SER A 91 -10.60 1.18 -1.49
N TYR A 92 -9.87 0.94 -2.58
CA TYR A 92 -8.45 1.25 -2.74
C TYR A 92 -8.18 2.61 -3.42
N ASP A 93 -9.19 3.32 -3.93
CA ASP A 93 -9.02 4.63 -4.59
C ASP A 93 -8.40 5.71 -3.68
N ASN A 94 -8.55 5.55 -2.37
CA ASN A 94 -7.97 6.46 -1.37
C ASN A 94 -6.61 5.99 -0.85
N VAL A 95 -6.02 4.96 -1.45
CA VAL A 95 -4.64 4.56 -1.16
C VAL A 95 -3.72 5.66 -1.69
N ILE A 96 -3.01 6.29 -0.76
CA ILE A 96 -2.02 7.34 -1.05
C ILE A 96 -0.61 6.76 -1.16
N LEU A 97 -0.45 5.50 -0.75
CA LEU A 97 0.83 4.82 -0.68
C LEU A 97 0.64 3.30 -0.71
N ALA A 98 1.40 2.62 -1.57
CA ALA A 98 1.58 1.17 -1.49
C ALA A 98 3.01 0.84 -1.03
N MET A 99 3.16 0.20 0.12
CA MET A 99 4.45 -0.32 0.59
C MET A 99 4.62 -1.75 0.11
N VAL A 100 5.62 -1.98 -0.74
CA VAL A 100 5.87 -3.29 -1.35
C VAL A 100 7.28 -3.78 -1.03
N GLY A 101 7.44 -5.08 -0.80
CA GLY A 101 8.76 -5.70 -0.65
C GLY A 101 9.48 -5.94 -2.00
N ASN A 102 8.73 -5.99 -3.10
CA ASN A 102 9.22 -6.11 -4.46
C ASN A 102 8.35 -5.25 -5.39
N ALA A 103 8.96 -4.21 -5.97
CA ALA A 103 8.28 -3.27 -6.88
C ALA A 103 8.37 -3.78 -8.34
N ASP A 104 7.78 -4.95 -8.59
CA ASP A 104 7.82 -5.65 -9.89
C ASP A 104 6.78 -5.13 -10.91
N ASN A 105 5.92 -4.19 -10.52
CA ASN A 105 4.89 -3.62 -11.38
C ASN A 105 4.50 -2.21 -10.90
N ASP A 106 3.95 -1.40 -11.80
CA ASP A 106 3.30 -0.15 -11.44
C ASP A 106 1.93 -0.43 -10.81
N ILE A 107 1.52 0.38 -9.84
CA ILE A 107 0.21 0.24 -9.18
C ILE A 107 -0.71 1.39 -9.60
N ARG A 108 -1.93 1.04 -10.01
CA ARG A 108 -2.97 1.99 -10.38
C ARG A 108 -4.30 1.67 -9.72
N ASP A 109 -5.03 2.69 -9.32
CA ASP A 109 -6.37 2.55 -8.75
C ASP A 109 -7.45 2.32 -9.83
N SER A 110 -8.72 2.25 -9.42
CA SER A 110 -9.86 2.04 -10.33
C SER A 110 -10.12 3.20 -11.30
N LYS A 111 -9.38 4.29 -11.17
CA LYS A 111 -9.43 5.48 -12.01
C LYS A 111 -8.15 5.69 -12.82
N ASP A 112 -7.29 4.67 -12.91
CA ASP A 112 -6.00 4.71 -13.60
C ASP A 112 -4.99 5.72 -13.00
N LYS A 113 -5.16 6.11 -11.74
CA LYS A 113 -4.22 6.98 -11.04
C LYS A 113 -3.06 6.18 -10.45
N ALA A 114 -1.82 6.58 -10.76
CA ALA A 114 -0.62 5.93 -10.27
C ALA A 114 -0.44 6.11 -8.75
N THR A 115 -0.08 5.03 -8.06
CA THR A 115 0.32 5.01 -6.66
C THR A 115 1.80 4.66 -6.59
N SER A 116 2.63 5.59 -6.15
CA SER A 116 4.08 5.35 -5.98
C SER A 116 4.33 4.47 -4.74
N ILE A 117 5.35 3.59 -4.74
CA ILE A 117 6.43 3.43 -3.71
C ILE A 117 7.13 2.06 -3.71
N ARG A 118 8.43 2.13 -3.32
CA ARG A 118 9.45 1.10 -3.10
C ARG A 118 9.69 0.92 -1.59
N LEU A 119 9.92 -0.30 -1.12
CA LEU A 119 10.68 -0.50 0.11
C LEU A 119 11.54 -1.76 0.00
N GLU A 120 12.85 -1.59 0.03
CA GLU A 120 13.75 -2.70 0.36
C GLU A 120 14.10 -2.60 1.84
N ALA A 121 14.00 -3.74 2.52
CA ALA A 121 14.62 -4.01 3.81
C ALA A 121 15.77 -4.99 3.56
#